data_AF-A0A849AH13-F1
#
_entry.id   AF-A0A849AH13-F1
#
_cell.length_a   1.000
_cell.length_b   1.000
_cell.length_c   1.000
_cell.angle_alpha   90.00
_cell.angle_beta   90.00
_cell.angle_gamma   90.00
#
_symmetry.space_group_name_H-M   'P 1'
#
loop_
_entity.id
_entity.type
_entity.pdbx_description
1 polymer ?
#
loop_
_entity_poly.entity_id
_entity_poly.type
_entity_poly.pdbx_seq_one_letter_code
_entity_poly.pdbx_strand_id
1 'polypeptide(L)' 'MADITTFFIGFMIINAIALALFVAFAATELTKFFTANRKQRLARHEPFVSYYRGLAVGH' A
#
# COMPACT_ATOMS: atom_id res chain seq x y z
N MET A 1 14.23 -29.72 22.72
CA MET A 1 14.45 -29.44 21.28
C MET A 1 13.18 -28.79 20.77
N ALA A 2 13.25 -27.62 20.16
CA ALA A 2 12.07 -27.04 19.53
C ALA A 2 11.69 -27.91 18.32
N ASP A 3 10.44 -28.35 18.26
CA ASP A 3 9.93 -29.09 17.12
C ASP A 3 9.92 -28.18 15.88
N ILE A 4 10.19 -28.77 14.71
CA ILE A 4 10.19 -28.05 13.42
C ILE A 4 8.85 -27.36 13.19
N THR A 5 7.76 -27.98 13.66
CA THR A 5 6.41 -27.43 13.67
C THR A 5 6.33 -26.11 14.44
N THR A 6 6.93 -26.03 15.63
CA THR A 6 6.93 -24.82 16.46
C THR A 6 7.67 -23.67 15.79
N PHE A 7 8.78 -23.96 15.09
CA PHE A 7 9.51 -22.95 14.31
C PHE A 7 8.65 -22.38 13.19
N PHE A 8 8.01 -23.23 12.38
CA PHE A 8 7.16 -22.77 11.28
C PHE A 8 5.95 -21.98 11.75
N ILE A 9 5.32 -22.39 12.85
CA ILE A 9 4.22 -21.63 13.46
C ILE A 9 4.69 -20.23 13.86
N GLY A 10 5.81 -20.11 14.57
CA GLY A 10 6.37 -18.83 14.97
C GLY A 10 6.72 -17.94 13.77
N PHE A 11 7.36 -18.50 12.75
CA PHE A 11 7.69 -17.80 11.52
C PHE A 11 6.43 -17.26 10.80
N MET A 12 5.39 -18.09 10.66
CA MET A 12 4.14 -17.69 10.02
C MET A 12 3.43 -16.56 10.78
N ILE A 13 3.41 -16.61 12.11
CA ILE A 13 2.81 -15.56 12.94
C ILE A 13 3.54 -14.23 12.75
N ILE A 14 4.88 -14.23 12.80
CA ILE A 14 5.68 -13.01 12.61
C ILE A 14 5.43 -12.41 11.23
N ASN A 15 5.42 -13.24 10.18
CA ASN A 15 5.15 -12.76 8.82
C ASN A 15 3.73 -12.23 8.65
N ALA A 16 2.73 -12.88 9.26
CA ALA A 16 1.34 -12.40 9.22
C ALA A 16 1.20 -11.02 9.87
N ILE A 17 1.85 -10.81 11.02
CA ILE A 17 1.87 -9.51 11.71
C ILE A 17 2.59 -8.46 10.86
N ALA A 18 3.77 -8.79 10.34
CA ALA A 18 4.54 -7.88 9.48
C ALA A 18 3.75 -7.47 8.23
N LEU A 19 3.08 -8.43 7.58
CA LEU A 19 2.25 -8.17 6.41
C LEU A 19 1.05 -7.29 6.76
N ALA A 20 0.37 -7.55 7.89
CA ALA A 20 -0.76 -6.74 8.33
C ALA A 20 -0.36 -5.28 8.57
N LEU A 21 0.78 -5.06 9.24
CA LEU A 21 1.32 -3.72 9.47
C LEU A 21 1.73 -3.04 8.17
N PHE A 22 2.38 -3.77 7.26
CA PHE A 22 2.75 -3.25 5.95
C PHE A 22 1.52 -2.82 5.14
N VAL A 23 0.48 -3.65 5.09
CA VAL A 23 -0.77 -3.34 4.38
C VAL A 23 -1.45 -2.12 5.00
N ALA A 24 -1.51 -2.03 6.33
CA ALA A 24 -2.09 -0.88 7.01
C ALA A 24 -1.34 0.43 6.69
N PHE A 25 0.00 0.38 6.70
CA PHE A 25 0.84 1.51 6.33
C PHE A 25 0.64 1.90 4.86
N ALA A 26 0.72 0.93 3.94
CA ALA A 26 0.55 1.17 2.51
C ALA A 26 -0.83 1.76 2.19
N ALA A 27 -1.90 1.23 2.80
CA ALA A 27 -3.26 1.76 2.63
C ALA A 27 -3.39 3.20 3.12
N THR A 28 -2.74 3.54 4.23
CA THR A 28 -2.72 4.90 4.78
C THR A 28 -2.04 5.87 3.82
N GLU A 29 -0.85 5.53 3.34
CA GLU A 29 -0.09 6.38 2.42
C GLU A 29 -0.77 6.53 1.06
N LEU A 30 -1.32 5.44 0.51
CA LEU A 30 -2.13 5.48 -0.71
C LEU A 30 -3.35 6.40 -0.54
N THR A 31 -4.05 6.30 0.59
CA THR A 31 -5.24 7.14 0.85
C THR A 31 -4.87 8.62 0.91
N LYS A 32 -3.77 8.97 1.61
CA LYS A 32 -3.25 10.34 1.65
C LYS A 32 -2.90 10.85 0.24
N PHE A 33 -2.19 10.04 -0.54
CA PHE A 33 -1.80 10.36 -1.91
C PHE A 33 -3.02 10.63 -2.81
N PHE A 34 -4.00 9.72 -2.85
CA PHE A 34 -5.20 9.90 -3.67
C PHE A 34 -6.05 11.08 -3.20
N THR A 35 -6.12 11.32 -1.88
CA THR A 35 -6.89 12.45 -1.32
C THR A 35 -6.26 13.79 -1.67
N ALA A 36 -4.94 13.92 -1.52
CA ALA A 36 -4.21 15.14 -1.87
C ALA A 36 -4.34 15.47 -3.36
N ASN A 37 -4.20 14.47 -4.22
CA ASN A 37 -4.25 14.65 -5.68
C ASN A 37 -5.67 14.76 -6.25
N ARG A 38 -6.71 14.34 -5.51
CA ARG A 38 -8.11 14.44 -5.95
C ARG A 38 -8.50 15.87 -6.30
N LYS A 39 -8.10 16.84 -5.47
CA LYS A 39 -8.42 18.25 -5.69
C LYS A 39 -7.79 18.79 -6.98
N GLN A 40 -6.51 18.47 -7.20
CA GLN A 40 -5.79 18.89 -8.41
C GLN A 40 -6.36 18.24 -9.67
N ARG A 41 -6.63 16.92 -9.62
CA ARG A 41 -7.24 16.20 -10.74
C ARG A 41 -8.59 16.79 -11.15
N LEU A 42 -9.46 17.08 -10.16
CA LEU A 42 -10.77 17.68 -10.42
C LEU A 42 -10.65 19.10 -10.98
N ALA A 43 -9.71 19.90 -10.47
CA ALA A 43 -9.46 21.26 -10.99
C ALA A 43 -8.95 21.26 -12.44
N ARG A 44 -8.17 20.24 -12.83
CA ARG A 44 -7.67 20.08 -14.21
C ARG A 44 -8.62 19.31 -15.14
N HIS A 45 -9.77 18.87 -14.64
CA HIS A 45 -10.73 18.03 -15.37
C HIS A 45 -10.09 16.79 -16.02
N GLU A 46 -9.05 16.22 -15.40
CA GLU A 46 -8.32 15.11 -15.99
C GLU A 46 -8.95 13.74 -15.65
N PRO A 47 -9.01 12.80 -16.62
CA PRO A 47 -9.46 11.42 -16.39
C PRO A 47 -8.59 10.70 -15.35
N PHE A 48 -9.21 9.89 -14.49
CA PHE A 48 -8.53 9.21 -13.37
C PHE A 48 -7.30 8.42 -13.80
N VAL A 49 -7.45 7.52 -14.77
CA VAL A 49 -6.37 6.64 -15.23
C VAL A 49 -5.23 7.45 -15.88
N SER A 50 -5.56 8.45 -16.69
CA SER A 50 -4.56 9.27 -17.39
C SER A 50 -3.71 10.09 -16.41
N TYR A 51 -4.34 10.72 -15.43
CA TYR A 51 -3.68 11.56 -14.44
C TYR A 51 -2.69 10.74 -13.58
N TYR A 52 -3.14 9.60 -13.03
CA TYR A 52 -2.27 8.77 -12.19
C TYR A 52 -1.22 7.98 -12.99
N ARG A 53 -1.51 7.63 -14.25
CA ARG A 53 -0.50 7.06 -15.15
C ARG A 53 0.60 8.08 -15.47
N GLY A 54 0.26 9.35 -15.72
CA GLY A 54 1.24 10.42 -15.91
C GLY A 54 2.15 10.59 -14.67
N LEU A 55 1.55 10.60 -13.48
CA LEU A 55 2.30 10.68 -12.21
C LEU A 55 3.22 9.47 -11.98
N ALA A 56 2.79 8.27 -12.37
CA ALA A 56 3.58 7.05 -12.19
C ALA A 56 4.75 6.94 -13.17
N VAL A 57 4.65 7.55 -14.36
CA VAL A 57 5.66 7.47 -15.43
C VAL A 57 6.58 8.71 -15.46
N GLY A 58 6.29 9.73 -14.64
CA GLY A 58 7.21 10.86 -14.39
C GLY A 58 7.41 11.78 -15.61
N HIS A 59 6.33 12.20 -16.25
CA HIS A 59 6.37 13.21 -17.33
C HIS A 59 5.78 14.53 -16.88
#